data_AF-A0A7X7JH05-F1
#
_entry.id   AF-A0A7X7JH05-F1
#
_cell.length_a   1.000
_cell.length_b   1.000
_cell.length_c   1.000
_cell.angle_alpha   90.00
_cell.angle_beta   90.00
_cell.angle_gamma   90.00
#
_symmetry.space_group_name_H-M   'P 1'
#
loop_
_entity.id
_entity.type
_entity.pdbx_description
1 polymer ?
#
loop_
_entity_poly.entity_id
_entity_poly.type
_entity_poly.pdbx_seq_one_letter_code
_entity_poly.pdbx_strand_id
1 'polypeptide(L)'
;MVADSECVVTFTGLVHPQGGSWFFDTVRSVEVDDRRFDVVLRESIFNVKVTLKNDPFTGDPAADASTLNPLWGETEAVLRGMLDSLGFHLGAKLEPQFMTGTIADRAATGARSSFPEIALVENQAVPADTMNRYAQLAASNANIRHALADMRSALSLSDDTPFYCYRALESLREEFVDESDSRNNREKRSWKRLRSALSIDEGRAKDLAALAKPRRHGGNPHVEHDDRVDWLKWTRAIVAKFIEGYPDCLEIAGEGSPAPRRGVHETEHVASSVTGVSASRR
;
A
#
# COMPACT_ATOMS: atom_id res chain seq x y z
N MET A 1 13.47 11.83 -43.42
CA MET A 1 14.20 11.47 -42.20
C MET A 1 13.73 12.43 -41.12
N VAL A 2 12.78 12.00 -40.30
CA VAL A 2 12.43 12.73 -39.09
C VAL A 2 13.59 12.47 -38.14
N ALA A 3 14.24 13.52 -37.63
CA ALA A 3 15.26 13.34 -36.62
C ALA A 3 14.62 12.64 -35.42
N ASP A 4 15.24 11.56 -34.93
CA ASP A 4 14.91 10.97 -33.63
C ASP A 4 15.16 12.06 -32.58
N SER A 5 14.12 12.83 -32.27
CA SER A 5 14.19 13.86 -31.24
C SER A 5 14.03 13.17 -29.91
N GLU A 6 15.12 13.09 -29.15
CA GLU A 6 15.09 12.64 -27.76
C GLU A 6 14.01 13.42 -26.99
N CYS A 7 13.23 12.72 -26.19
CA CYS A 7 12.22 13.32 -25.34
C CYS A 7 12.66 13.23 -23.88
N VAL A 8 12.48 14.32 -23.15
CA VAL A 8 12.84 14.40 -21.73
C VAL A 8 11.57 14.51 -20.90
N VAL A 9 11.42 13.61 -19.93
CA VAL A 9 10.39 13.71 -18.90
C VAL A 9 11.07 14.00 -17.58
N THR A 10 10.65 15.07 -16.89
CA THR A 10 11.15 15.39 -15.56
C THR A 10 10.07 15.10 -14.54
N PHE A 11 10.42 14.39 -13.47
CA PHE A 11 9.56 14.20 -12.29
C PHE A 11 10.16 14.93 -11.09
N THR A 12 9.33 15.66 -10.36
CA THR A 12 9.73 16.45 -9.19
C THR A 12 8.93 15.99 -7.97
N GLY A 13 9.59 15.96 -6.82
CA GLY A 13 8.94 15.59 -5.58
C GLY A 13 9.80 15.80 -4.33
N LEU A 14 9.38 15.17 -3.25
CA LEU A 14 9.93 15.30 -1.91
C LEU A 14 10.36 13.95 -1.36
N VAL A 15 11.37 13.92 -0.51
CA VAL A 15 11.76 12.73 0.27
C VAL A 15 11.37 12.92 1.73
N HIS A 16 10.63 11.96 2.27
CA HIS A 16 10.26 11.92 3.68
C HIS A 16 11.23 11.06 4.49
N PRO A 17 11.49 11.42 5.77
CA PRO A 17 11.01 12.63 6.44
C PRO A 17 11.78 13.87 5.95
N GLN A 18 11.08 14.94 5.58
CA GLN A 18 11.71 16.12 4.97
C GLN A 18 12.79 16.77 5.85
N GLY A 19 12.59 16.76 7.17
CA GLY A 19 13.49 17.39 8.14
C GLY A 19 14.90 16.80 8.20
N GLY A 20 15.19 15.71 7.49
CA GLY A 20 16.55 15.17 7.37
C GLY A 20 17.45 15.90 6.35
N SER A 21 16.90 16.83 5.56
CA SER A 21 17.63 17.58 4.53
C SER A 21 18.48 16.68 3.62
N TRP A 22 17.88 15.58 3.15
CA TRP A 22 18.57 14.53 2.40
C TRP A 22 19.14 15.07 1.09
N PHE A 23 20.31 14.58 0.71
CA PHE A 23 20.96 15.00 -0.53
C PHE A 23 21.79 13.88 -1.15
N PHE A 24 21.97 13.97 -2.47
CA PHE A 24 23.08 13.33 -3.16
C PHE A 24 24.17 14.38 -3.37
N ASP A 25 25.42 14.01 -3.11
CA ASP A 25 26.60 14.88 -3.27
C ASP A 25 26.78 15.33 -4.73
N THR A 26 26.45 14.46 -5.69
CA THR A 26 26.43 14.73 -7.12
C THR A 26 25.14 14.23 -7.76
N VAL A 27 24.95 14.55 -9.03
CA VAL A 27 23.93 13.88 -9.86
C VAL A 27 24.21 12.36 -9.84
N ARG A 28 23.15 11.56 -9.68
CA ARG A 28 23.21 10.11 -9.82
C ARG A 28 22.57 9.70 -11.13
N SER A 29 23.31 8.98 -11.95
CA SER A 29 22.85 8.51 -13.26
C SER A 29 22.77 7.00 -13.26
N VAL A 30 21.64 6.45 -13.72
CA VAL A 30 21.46 5.01 -13.93
C VAL A 30 20.82 4.80 -15.29
N GLU A 31 21.23 3.73 -15.98
CA GLU A 31 20.63 3.28 -17.22
C GLU A 31 19.85 1.98 -16.98
N VAL A 32 18.58 1.95 -17.38
CA VAL A 32 17.69 0.79 -17.29
C VAL A 32 16.92 0.71 -18.60
N ASP A 33 16.91 -0.46 -19.25
CA ASP A 33 16.12 -0.74 -20.46
C ASP A 33 16.17 0.38 -21.52
N ASP A 34 17.38 0.78 -21.91
CA ASP A 34 17.64 1.84 -22.90
C ASP A 34 17.19 3.26 -22.51
N ARG A 35 16.82 3.48 -21.25
CA ARG A 35 16.47 4.78 -20.68
C ARG A 35 17.53 5.23 -19.68
N ARG A 36 17.82 6.52 -19.70
CA ARG A 36 18.72 7.16 -18.73
C ARG A 36 17.92 7.95 -17.70
N PHE A 37 18.22 7.71 -16.43
CA PHE A 37 17.66 8.40 -15.29
C PHE A 37 18.74 9.23 -14.62
N ASP A 38 18.62 10.55 -14.65
CA ASP A 38 19.49 11.47 -13.90
C ASP A 38 18.73 12.04 -12.69
N VAL A 39 19.20 11.72 -11.49
CA VAL A 39 18.55 12.09 -10.23
C VAL A 39 19.38 13.14 -9.49
N VAL A 40 18.71 14.24 -9.15
CA VAL A 40 19.20 15.26 -8.23
C VAL A 40 18.35 15.21 -6.97
N LEU A 41 18.98 15.10 -5.81
CA LEU A 41 18.34 15.21 -4.51
C LEU A 41 19.07 16.29 -3.69
N ARG A 42 18.36 17.34 -3.28
CA ARG A 42 18.89 18.41 -2.43
C ARG A 42 17.83 18.86 -1.45
N GLU A 43 18.20 18.96 -0.18
CA GLU A 43 17.30 19.41 0.89
C GLU A 43 15.96 18.66 0.89
N SER A 44 16.02 17.35 0.66
CA SER A 44 14.85 16.48 0.56
C SER A 44 13.91 16.78 -0.63
N ILE A 45 14.33 17.58 -1.61
CA ILE A 45 13.63 17.79 -2.88
C ILE A 45 14.37 17.02 -3.96
N PHE A 46 13.65 16.21 -4.73
CA PHE A 46 14.21 15.49 -5.86
C PHE A 46 13.71 15.99 -7.20
N ASN A 47 14.57 15.88 -8.20
CA ASN A 47 14.23 15.94 -9.61
C ASN A 47 14.82 14.71 -10.30
N VAL A 48 13.99 13.97 -11.02
CA VAL A 48 14.40 12.84 -11.85
C VAL A 48 14.17 13.20 -13.30
N LYS A 49 15.25 13.34 -14.07
CA LYS A 49 15.18 13.51 -15.51
C LYS A 49 15.27 12.13 -16.17
N VAL A 50 14.30 11.80 -17.01
CA VAL A 50 14.24 10.57 -17.79
C VAL A 50 14.39 10.93 -19.26
N THR A 51 15.42 10.41 -19.91
CA THR A 51 15.64 10.60 -21.35
C THR A 51 15.15 9.39 -22.13
N LEU A 52 14.21 9.64 -23.05
CA LEU A 52 13.63 8.68 -23.97
C LEU A 52 14.27 8.88 -25.36
N LYS A 53 14.60 7.78 -26.04
CA LYS A 53 15.22 7.82 -27.38
C LYS A 53 14.34 8.53 -28.43
N ASN A 54 13.03 8.39 -28.31
CA ASN A 54 12.02 9.00 -29.18
C ASN A 54 10.98 9.75 -28.35
N ASP A 55 10.21 10.64 -28.97
CA ASP A 55 9.06 11.30 -28.33
C ASP A 55 7.77 10.47 -28.54
N PRO A 56 7.28 9.73 -27.52
CA PRO A 56 6.05 8.97 -27.64
C PRO A 56 4.80 9.84 -27.39
N PHE A 57 4.95 11.08 -26.94
CA PHE A 57 3.83 11.88 -26.45
C PHE A 57 3.17 12.66 -27.58
N THR A 58 1.87 12.49 -27.69
CA THR A 58 1.02 13.04 -28.74
C THR A 58 0.41 14.39 -28.37
N GLY A 59 0.35 14.70 -27.08
CA GLY A 59 -0.40 15.84 -26.54
C GLY A 59 -1.86 15.52 -26.23
N ASP A 60 -2.36 14.32 -26.57
CA ASP A 60 -3.65 13.82 -26.10
C ASP A 60 -3.47 13.28 -24.66
N PRO A 61 -4.16 13.85 -23.64
CA PRO A 61 -4.00 13.42 -22.26
C PRO A 61 -4.28 11.93 -22.01
N ALA A 62 -5.23 11.32 -22.73
CA ALA A 62 -5.59 9.91 -22.52
C ALA A 62 -4.53 8.98 -23.14
N ALA A 63 -4.07 9.29 -24.34
CA ALA A 63 -2.98 8.54 -24.98
C ALA A 63 -1.67 8.71 -24.21
N ASP A 64 -1.35 9.94 -23.81
CA ASP A 64 -0.13 10.25 -23.07
C ASP A 64 -0.13 9.58 -21.68
N ALA A 65 -1.28 9.46 -21.01
CA ALA A 65 -1.40 8.76 -19.73
C ALA A 65 -1.00 7.28 -19.82
N SER A 66 -1.31 6.60 -20.93
CA SER A 66 -0.94 5.18 -21.16
C SER A 66 0.58 4.99 -21.23
N THR A 67 1.31 6.02 -21.67
CA THR A 67 2.78 6.02 -21.71
C THR A 67 3.38 6.52 -20.39
N LEU A 68 2.79 7.55 -19.80
CA LEU A 68 3.30 8.21 -18.59
C LEU A 68 3.15 7.33 -17.35
N ASN A 69 2.07 6.56 -17.23
CA ASN A 69 1.79 5.74 -16.04
C ASN A 69 2.82 4.62 -15.80
N PRO A 70 3.23 3.82 -16.81
CA PRO A 70 4.33 2.88 -16.66
C PRO A 70 5.66 3.58 -16.36
N LEU A 71 5.97 4.66 -17.08
CA LEU A 71 7.21 5.44 -16.90
C LEU A 71 7.36 5.96 -15.47
N TRP A 72 6.24 6.38 -14.86
CA TRP A 72 6.20 6.77 -13.46
C TRP A 72 6.59 5.63 -12.52
N GLY A 73 6.01 4.43 -12.71
CA GLY A 73 6.30 3.27 -11.88
C GLY A 73 7.77 2.85 -11.95
N GLU A 74 8.34 2.86 -13.15
CA GLU A 74 9.77 2.60 -13.35
C GLU A 74 10.66 3.66 -12.70
N THR A 75 10.30 4.95 -12.86
CA THR A 75 11.03 6.06 -12.23
C THR A 75 10.99 5.94 -10.71
N GLU A 76 9.83 5.57 -10.15
CA GLU A 76 9.67 5.29 -8.73
C GLU A 76 10.58 4.13 -8.28
N ALA A 77 10.63 3.02 -9.02
CA ALA A 77 11.49 1.89 -8.69
C ALA A 77 12.98 2.28 -8.67
N VAL A 78 13.45 3.03 -9.68
CA VAL A 78 14.84 3.54 -9.75
C VAL A 78 15.14 4.47 -8.58
N LEU A 79 14.28 5.47 -8.33
CA LEU A 79 14.47 6.42 -7.25
C LEU A 79 14.47 5.72 -5.87
N ARG A 80 13.55 4.78 -5.65
CA ARG A 80 13.50 3.97 -4.42
C ARG A 80 14.79 3.19 -4.22
N GLY A 81 15.31 2.53 -5.25
CA GLY A 81 16.60 1.83 -5.15
C GLY A 81 17.76 2.74 -4.71
N MET A 82 17.82 3.98 -5.22
CA MET A 82 18.81 4.97 -4.80
C MET A 82 18.58 5.44 -3.35
N LEU A 83 17.32 5.70 -2.98
CA LEU A 83 16.95 6.16 -1.63
C LEU A 83 17.13 5.07 -0.58
N ASP A 84 16.84 3.81 -0.89
CA ASP A 84 17.09 2.66 -0.01
C ASP A 84 18.59 2.46 0.19
N SER A 85 19.38 2.67 -0.87
CA SER A 85 20.85 2.66 -0.76
C SER A 85 21.34 3.77 0.17
N LEU A 86 20.85 5.00 0.02
CA LEU A 86 21.20 6.11 0.90
C LEU A 86 20.74 5.85 2.33
N GLY A 87 19.48 5.45 2.49
CA GLY A 87 18.84 5.14 3.77
C GLY A 87 19.53 4.01 4.52
N PHE A 88 20.00 2.98 3.82
CA PHE A 88 20.80 1.90 4.39
C PHE A 88 22.08 2.42 5.05
N HIS A 89 22.82 3.30 4.36
CA HIS A 89 24.05 3.89 4.91
C HIS A 89 23.78 4.87 6.05
N LEU A 90 22.64 5.56 6.03
CA LEU A 90 22.28 6.57 7.03
C LEU A 90 21.42 6.03 8.18
N GLY A 91 20.97 4.78 8.11
CA GLY A 91 19.96 4.24 9.03
C GLY A 91 18.61 4.97 8.95
N ALA A 92 18.28 5.52 7.78
CA ALA A 92 17.09 6.35 7.57
C ALA A 92 16.05 5.64 6.69
N LYS A 93 14.78 5.74 7.07
CA LYS A 93 13.65 5.32 6.22
C LYS A 93 13.28 6.48 5.29
N LEU A 94 13.70 6.39 4.04
CA LEU A 94 13.46 7.42 3.03
C LEU A 94 12.27 7.04 2.14
N GLU A 95 11.30 7.93 1.99
CA GLU A 95 10.08 7.70 1.18
C GLU A 95 9.94 8.81 0.13
N PRO A 96 9.97 8.49 -1.19
CA PRO A 96 9.70 9.47 -2.23
C PRO A 96 8.20 9.77 -2.34
N GLN A 97 7.84 11.05 -2.29
CA GLN A 97 6.55 11.58 -2.66
C GLN A 97 6.69 12.37 -3.96
N PHE A 98 6.24 11.79 -5.06
CA PHE A 98 6.17 12.48 -6.35
C PHE A 98 5.04 13.53 -6.34
N MET A 99 5.32 14.72 -6.87
CA MET A 99 4.38 15.86 -6.85
C MET A 99 3.92 16.27 -8.24
N THR A 100 4.83 16.47 -9.18
CA THR A 100 4.53 16.94 -10.53
C THR A 100 5.73 16.65 -11.43
N GLY A 101 5.71 17.19 -12.63
CA GLY A 101 6.75 16.98 -13.61
C GLY A 101 6.43 17.69 -14.92
N THR A 102 7.35 17.58 -15.87
CA THR A 102 7.18 18.10 -17.22
C THR A 102 7.45 17.00 -18.26
N ILE A 103 6.70 17.04 -19.37
CA ILE A 103 6.96 16.25 -20.58
C ILE A 103 7.51 17.24 -21.61
N ALA A 104 8.75 17.04 -22.06
CA ALA A 104 9.47 17.85 -23.04
C ALA A 104 9.26 19.37 -22.87
N ASP A 105 9.20 19.83 -21.61
CA ASP A 105 8.90 21.22 -21.21
C ASP A 105 7.60 21.83 -21.77
N ARG A 106 6.71 20.99 -22.30
CA ARG A 106 5.46 21.40 -22.97
C ARG A 106 4.19 21.08 -22.19
N ALA A 107 4.20 20.05 -21.35
CA ALA A 107 3.03 19.63 -20.59
C ALA A 107 3.41 19.23 -19.16
N ALA A 108 2.48 19.35 -18.22
CA ALA A 108 2.66 18.87 -16.85
C ALA A 108 2.32 17.37 -16.77
N THR A 109 3.10 16.59 -16.01
CA THR A 109 2.79 15.17 -15.75
C THR A 109 1.62 14.99 -14.78
N GLY A 110 1.18 16.07 -14.11
CA GLY A 110 0.19 16.02 -13.03
C GLY A 110 0.76 15.46 -11.72
N ALA A 111 -0.07 15.52 -10.67
CA ALA A 111 0.25 15.00 -9.34
C ALA A 111 -0.47 13.68 -9.10
N ARG A 112 0.26 12.62 -8.78
CA ARG A 112 -0.32 11.32 -8.41
C ARG A 112 -0.40 11.17 -6.89
N SER A 113 -1.01 12.15 -6.23
CA SER A 113 -1.22 12.14 -4.77
C SER A 113 -2.30 11.15 -4.32
N SER A 114 -3.16 10.72 -5.25
CA SER A 114 -4.20 9.72 -5.05
C SER A 114 -4.51 8.99 -6.36
N PHE A 115 -5.24 7.88 -6.26
CA PHE A 115 -5.78 7.13 -7.39
C PHE A 115 -7.31 7.25 -7.38
N PRO A 116 -7.91 8.23 -8.08
CA PRO A 116 -9.35 8.44 -8.06
C PRO A 116 -10.14 7.21 -8.52
N GLU A 117 -9.62 6.44 -9.48
CA GLU A 117 -10.26 5.23 -10.01
C GLU A 117 -10.43 4.08 -8.98
N ILE A 118 -9.75 4.15 -7.82
CA ILE A 118 -9.83 3.15 -6.74
C ILE A 118 -10.23 3.78 -5.39
N ALA A 119 -10.61 5.06 -5.40
CA ALA A 119 -11.11 5.76 -4.23
C ALA A 119 -12.46 5.17 -3.82
N LEU A 120 -12.68 5.04 -2.50
CA LEU A 120 -13.97 4.58 -1.95
C LEU A 120 -14.91 5.75 -1.63
N VAL A 121 -14.43 6.99 -1.80
CA VAL A 121 -15.17 8.23 -1.56
C VAL A 121 -14.81 9.23 -2.66
N GLU A 122 -15.74 10.12 -2.99
CA GLU A 122 -15.56 11.12 -4.06
C GLU A 122 -14.71 12.33 -3.63
N ASN A 123 -14.68 12.64 -2.34
CA ASN A 123 -14.01 13.81 -1.77
C ASN A 123 -12.76 13.43 -0.96
N GLN A 124 -11.94 14.43 -0.60
CA GLN A 124 -10.75 14.24 0.25
C GLN A 124 -11.10 13.94 1.72
N ALA A 125 -12.38 13.90 2.09
CA ALA A 125 -12.85 13.62 3.43
C ALA A 125 -13.71 12.35 3.46
N VAL A 126 -13.40 11.44 4.38
CA VAL A 126 -14.22 10.27 4.68
C VAL A 126 -15.27 10.65 5.73
N PRO A 127 -16.54 10.24 5.60
CA PRO A 127 -17.56 10.48 6.63
C PRO A 127 -17.10 10.02 8.02
N ALA A 128 -17.44 10.79 9.06
CA ALA A 128 -16.95 10.58 10.42
C ALA A 128 -17.26 9.17 10.94
N ASP A 129 -18.47 8.65 10.72
CA ASP A 129 -18.86 7.31 11.19
C ASP A 129 -18.01 6.21 10.53
N THR A 130 -17.79 6.32 9.21
CA THR A 130 -16.92 5.40 8.47
C THR A 130 -15.48 5.50 8.99
N MET A 131 -14.94 6.70 9.14
CA MET A 131 -13.56 6.90 9.61
C MET A 131 -13.38 6.38 11.04
N ASN A 132 -14.32 6.67 11.95
CA ASN A 132 -14.31 6.23 13.33
C ASN A 132 -14.35 4.70 13.43
N ARG A 133 -15.18 4.05 12.61
CA ARG A 133 -15.24 2.59 12.53
C ARG A 133 -13.88 2.00 12.13
N TYR A 134 -13.29 2.48 11.03
CA TYR A 134 -12.00 2.01 10.55
C TYR A 134 -10.89 2.26 11.58
N ALA A 135 -10.85 3.46 12.18
CA ALA A 135 -9.87 3.82 13.19
C ALA A 135 -9.99 2.94 14.45
N GLN A 136 -11.21 2.72 14.96
CA GLN A 136 -11.45 1.91 16.15
C GLN A 136 -11.05 0.44 15.92
N LEU A 137 -11.47 -0.14 14.79
CA LEU A 137 -11.14 -1.52 14.45
C LEU A 137 -9.64 -1.70 14.18
N ALA A 138 -9.00 -0.76 13.50
CA ALA A 138 -7.55 -0.74 13.37
C ALA A 138 -6.90 -0.64 14.77
N ALA A 139 -7.35 0.23 15.67
CA ALA A 139 -6.74 0.35 16.99
C ALA A 139 -6.83 -0.97 17.81
N SER A 140 -7.94 -1.70 17.74
CA SER A 140 -8.18 -2.89 18.55
C SER A 140 -7.81 -4.23 17.88
N ASN A 141 -7.68 -4.29 16.55
CA ASN A 141 -7.46 -5.52 15.81
C ASN A 141 -6.18 -5.45 14.95
N ALA A 142 -5.18 -6.26 15.30
CA ALA A 142 -3.89 -6.28 14.60
C ALA A 142 -3.99 -6.74 13.14
N ASN A 143 -4.88 -7.70 12.85
CA ASN A 143 -5.08 -8.23 11.51
C ASN A 143 -5.69 -7.18 10.56
N ILE A 144 -6.62 -6.36 11.06
CA ILE A 144 -7.15 -5.21 10.31
C ILE A 144 -6.07 -4.15 10.09
N ARG A 145 -5.23 -3.85 11.10
CA ARG A 145 -4.09 -2.93 10.91
C ARG A 145 -3.12 -3.41 9.86
N HIS A 146 -2.77 -4.69 9.89
CA HIS A 146 -1.84 -5.28 8.92
C HIS A 146 -2.44 -5.24 7.52
N ALA A 147 -3.72 -5.60 7.36
CA ALA A 147 -4.39 -5.49 6.06
C ALA A 147 -4.39 -4.06 5.51
N LEU A 148 -4.69 -3.05 6.34
CA LEU A 148 -4.63 -1.64 5.92
C LEU A 148 -3.20 -1.18 5.60
N ALA A 149 -2.21 -1.63 6.37
CA ALA A 149 -0.81 -1.32 6.13
C ALA A 149 -0.28 -1.97 4.85
N ASP A 150 -0.68 -3.22 4.56
CA ASP A 150 -0.38 -3.93 3.33
C ASP A 150 -1.05 -3.23 2.13
N MET A 151 -2.29 -2.76 2.26
CA MET A 151 -2.93 -1.98 1.21
C MET A 151 -2.20 -0.66 0.92
N ARG A 152 -1.67 0.01 1.94
CA ARG A 152 -0.80 1.19 1.75
C ARG A 152 0.48 0.80 1.00
N SER A 153 1.14 -0.29 1.38
CA SER A 153 2.34 -0.76 0.69
C SER A 153 2.07 -1.12 -0.78
N ALA A 154 0.92 -1.74 -1.08
CA ALA A 154 0.50 -2.03 -2.46
C ALA A 154 0.31 -0.76 -3.32
N LEU A 155 -0.15 0.34 -2.71
CA LEU A 155 -0.28 1.63 -3.39
C LEU A 155 1.09 2.28 -3.67
N SER A 156 2.07 2.06 -2.79
CA SER A 156 3.40 2.69 -2.86
C SER A 156 4.46 1.86 -3.59
N LEU A 157 4.28 0.54 -3.73
CA LEU A 157 5.29 -0.35 -4.29
C LEU A 157 4.69 -1.06 -5.51
N SER A 158 4.83 -0.41 -6.66
CA SER A 158 4.19 -0.84 -7.91
C SER A 158 4.49 -2.29 -8.26
N ASP A 159 5.77 -2.67 -8.27
CA ASP A 159 6.23 -4.04 -8.58
C ASP A 159 5.74 -5.09 -7.57
N ASP A 160 5.53 -4.69 -6.32
CA ASP A 160 5.13 -5.57 -5.23
C ASP A 160 3.61 -5.57 -4.97
N THR A 161 2.82 -4.93 -5.83
CA THR A 161 1.38 -4.77 -5.61
C THR A 161 0.66 -6.10 -5.36
N PRO A 162 0.81 -7.16 -6.21
CA PRO A 162 0.12 -8.41 -5.97
C PRO A 162 0.55 -9.09 -4.66
N PHE A 163 1.82 -8.95 -4.29
CA PHE A 163 2.35 -9.49 -3.05
C PHE A 163 1.66 -8.86 -1.83
N TYR A 164 1.60 -7.53 -1.77
CA TYR A 164 0.96 -6.83 -0.66
C TYR A 164 -0.57 -6.99 -0.67
N CYS A 165 -1.21 -7.04 -1.84
CA CYS A 165 -2.64 -7.37 -1.93
C CYS A 165 -2.93 -8.76 -1.35
N TYR A 166 -2.09 -9.76 -1.65
CA TYR A 166 -2.26 -11.10 -1.09
C TYR A 166 -2.01 -11.14 0.42
N ARG A 167 -0.99 -10.41 0.90
CA ARG A 167 -0.71 -10.26 2.33
C ARG A 167 -1.85 -9.60 3.11
N ALA A 168 -2.54 -8.65 2.51
CA ALA A 168 -3.73 -8.06 3.11
C ALA A 168 -4.83 -9.12 3.33
N LEU A 169 -5.07 -9.99 2.33
CA LEU A 169 -6.03 -11.10 2.46
C LEU A 169 -5.59 -12.14 3.51
N GLU A 170 -4.30 -12.46 3.59
CA GLU A 170 -3.77 -13.34 4.63
C GLU A 170 -3.95 -12.76 6.03
N SER A 171 -3.73 -11.46 6.20
CA SER A 171 -3.98 -10.79 7.49
C SER A 171 -5.44 -10.94 7.89
N LEU A 172 -6.39 -10.72 6.99
CA LEU A 172 -7.82 -10.93 7.28
C LEU A 172 -8.17 -12.40 7.53
N ARG A 173 -7.52 -13.34 6.83
CA ARG A 173 -7.72 -14.79 7.03
C ARG A 173 -7.46 -15.22 8.47
N GLU A 174 -6.50 -14.59 9.15
CA GLU A 174 -6.16 -14.94 10.54
C GLU A 174 -7.37 -14.81 11.48
N GLU A 175 -8.33 -13.92 11.20
CA GLU A 175 -9.59 -13.81 11.96
C GLU A 175 -10.54 -15.01 11.77
N PHE A 176 -10.32 -15.82 10.74
CA PHE A 176 -11.08 -17.03 10.44
C PHE A 176 -10.34 -18.32 10.85
N VAL A 177 -9.20 -18.21 11.54
CA VAL A 177 -8.49 -19.35 12.12
C VAL A 177 -9.26 -19.85 13.33
N ASP A 178 -9.48 -21.17 13.36
CA ASP A 178 -10.16 -21.86 14.45
C ASP A 178 -9.18 -22.86 15.08
N GLU A 179 -8.92 -22.71 16.37
CA GLU A 179 -7.96 -23.56 17.09
C GLU A 179 -8.41 -25.02 17.18
N SER A 180 -9.72 -25.30 17.01
CA SER A 180 -10.24 -26.66 16.91
C SER A 180 -9.86 -27.36 15.59
N ASP A 181 -9.45 -26.61 14.56
CA ASP A 181 -8.98 -27.18 13.31
C ASP A 181 -7.66 -27.93 13.51
N SER A 182 -7.58 -29.15 12.95
CA SER A 182 -6.33 -29.89 12.87
C SER A 182 -5.25 -29.04 12.19
N ARG A 183 -4.02 -29.05 12.73
CA ARG A 183 -2.88 -28.27 12.21
C ARG A 183 -2.70 -28.39 10.69
N ASN A 184 -2.90 -29.60 10.13
CA ASN A 184 -2.71 -29.88 8.71
C ASN A 184 -3.80 -29.28 7.79
N ASN A 185 -4.96 -28.90 8.33
CA ASN A 185 -6.08 -28.37 7.54
C ASN A 185 -6.48 -26.94 7.92
N ARG A 186 -5.91 -26.38 9.00
CA ARG A 186 -6.26 -25.07 9.56
C ARG A 186 -6.18 -23.95 8.52
N GLU A 187 -5.09 -23.90 7.76
CA GLU A 187 -4.92 -22.92 6.69
C GLU A 187 -6.01 -23.06 5.62
N LYS A 188 -6.21 -24.27 5.09
CA LYS A 188 -7.24 -24.56 4.07
C LYS A 188 -8.65 -24.21 4.56
N ARG A 189 -8.98 -24.51 5.82
CA ARG A 189 -10.30 -24.21 6.41
C ARG A 189 -10.50 -22.72 6.64
N SER A 190 -9.51 -22.01 7.19
CA SER A 190 -9.59 -20.54 7.36
C SER A 190 -9.73 -19.79 6.03
N TRP A 191 -9.02 -20.20 4.98
CA TRP A 191 -9.22 -19.68 3.63
C TRP A 191 -10.64 -19.94 3.11
N LYS A 192 -11.18 -21.15 3.32
CA LYS A 192 -12.56 -21.46 2.91
C LYS A 192 -13.56 -20.57 3.64
N ARG A 193 -13.40 -20.40 4.96
CA ARG A 193 -14.25 -19.53 5.79
C ARG A 193 -14.23 -18.07 5.32
N LEU A 194 -13.04 -17.48 5.13
CA LEU A 194 -12.87 -16.13 4.59
C LEU A 194 -13.59 -15.97 3.24
N ARG A 195 -13.36 -16.91 2.31
CA ARG A 195 -13.96 -16.84 0.98
C ARG A 195 -15.47 -16.95 1.00
N SER A 196 -16.01 -17.82 1.83
CA SER A 196 -17.46 -17.96 2.03
C SER A 196 -18.07 -16.68 2.60
N ALA A 197 -17.48 -16.13 3.67
CA ALA A 197 -17.98 -14.91 4.34
C ALA A 197 -17.97 -13.68 3.43
N LEU A 198 -16.92 -13.51 2.62
CA LEU A 198 -16.72 -12.32 1.80
C LEU A 198 -17.09 -12.53 0.33
N SER A 199 -17.61 -13.71 -0.04
CA SER A 199 -17.96 -14.06 -1.42
C SER A 199 -16.78 -13.91 -2.39
N ILE A 200 -15.59 -14.34 -1.95
CA ILE A 200 -14.35 -14.25 -2.74
C ILE A 200 -14.27 -15.44 -3.70
N ASP A 201 -14.06 -15.14 -4.98
CA ASP A 201 -13.81 -16.16 -6.00
C ASP A 201 -12.52 -16.93 -5.73
N GLU A 202 -12.58 -18.27 -5.78
CA GLU A 202 -11.43 -19.14 -5.51
C GLU A 202 -10.35 -19.02 -6.58
N GLY A 203 -10.75 -18.92 -7.85
CA GLY A 203 -9.83 -18.81 -8.98
C GLY A 203 -8.98 -17.56 -8.86
N ARG A 204 -9.63 -16.41 -8.74
CA ARG A 204 -8.99 -15.10 -8.60
C ARG A 204 -8.09 -15.00 -7.36
N ALA A 205 -8.47 -15.62 -6.25
CA ALA A 205 -7.61 -15.71 -5.07
C ALA A 205 -6.36 -16.57 -5.31
N LYS A 206 -6.48 -17.65 -6.08
CA LYS A 206 -5.32 -18.48 -6.48
C LYS A 206 -4.41 -17.75 -7.45
N ASP A 207 -4.97 -17.00 -8.40
CA ASP A 207 -4.20 -16.21 -9.36
C ASP A 207 -3.35 -15.15 -8.63
N LEU A 208 -3.96 -14.41 -7.70
CA LEU A 208 -3.24 -13.47 -6.85
C LEU A 208 -2.14 -14.16 -6.03
N ALA A 209 -2.44 -15.33 -5.44
CA ALA A 209 -1.45 -16.10 -4.68
C ALA A 209 -0.27 -16.57 -5.55
N ALA A 210 -0.53 -16.93 -6.81
CA ALA A 210 0.49 -17.32 -7.77
C ALA A 210 1.42 -16.16 -8.12
N LEU A 211 0.89 -14.94 -8.25
CA LEU A 211 1.67 -13.72 -8.45
C LEU A 211 2.48 -13.31 -7.21
N ALA A 212 1.92 -13.51 -6.00
CA ALA A 212 2.60 -13.18 -4.75
C ALA A 212 3.73 -14.16 -4.38
N LYS A 213 3.65 -15.41 -4.83
CA LYS A 213 4.56 -16.49 -4.42
C LYS A 213 6.03 -16.26 -4.85
N PRO A 214 6.35 -15.89 -6.11
CA PRO A 214 7.73 -15.63 -6.52
C PRO A 214 8.43 -14.61 -5.62
N ARG A 215 7.73 -13.53 -5.25
CA ARG A 215 8.28 -12.46 -4.42
C ARG A 215 8.70 -12.93 -3.02
N ARG A 216 7.96 -13.87 -2.43
CA ARG A 216 8.30 -14.53 -1.14
C ARG A 216 9.61 -15.33 -1.20
N HIS A 217 10.00 -15.74 -2.40
CA HIS A 217 11.21 -16.51 -2.66
C HIS A 217 12.29 -15.66 -3.34
N GLY A 218 12.16 -14.32 -3.31
CA GLY A 218 13.14 -13.39 -3.87
C GLY A 218 13.04 -13.15 -5.38
N GLY A 219 12.01 -13.70 -6.05
CA GLY A 219 11.72 -13.39 -7.45
C GLY A 219 11.07 -12.01 -7.62
N ASN A 220 11.10 -11.49 -8.85
CA ASN A 220 10.48 -10.21 -9.22
C ASN A 220 9.56 -10.40 -10.44
N PRO A 221 8.32 -10.88 -10.25
CA PRO A 221 7.38 -11.03 -11.37
C PRO A 221 6.96 -9.64 -11.86
N HIS A 222 7.13 -9.39 -13.16
CA HIS A 222 6.59 -8.18 -13.78
C HIS A 222 5.06 -8.26 -13.83
N VAL A 223 4.39 -7.15 -13.48
CA VAL A 223 2.94 -6.99 -13.55
C VAL A 223 2.65 -5.69 -14.26
N GLU A 224 1.80 -5.74 -15.28
CA GLU A 224 1.41 -4.57 -16.05
C GLU A 224 0.64 -3.55 -15.21
N HIS A 225 0.67 -2.28 -15.62
CA HIS A 225 0.02 -1.20 -14.88
C HIS A 225 -1.47 -1.44 -14.63
N ASP A 226 -2.19 -1.90 -15.66
CA ASP A 226 -3.64 -2.11 -15.58
C ASP A 226 -3.98 -3.29 -14.67
N ASP A 227 -3.23 -4.40 -14.78
CA ASP A 227 -3.36 -5.56 -13.88
C ASP A 227 -3.12 -5.15 -12.42
N ARG A 228 -2.11 -4.32 -12.17
CA ARG A 228 -1.84 -3.74 -10.86
C ARG A 228 -3.05 -2.98 -10.30
N VAL A 229 -3.64 -2.09 -11.11
CA VAL A 229 -4.82 -1.32 -10.71
C VAL A 229 -6.01 -2.24 -10.42
N ASP A 230 -6.19 -3.28 -11.20
CA ASP A 230 -7.26 -4.27 -11.00
C ASP A 230 -7.09 -5.08 -9.71
N TRP A 231 -5.86 -5.46 -9.37
CA TRP A 231 -5.57 -6.10 -8.07
C TRP A 231 -5.84 -5.15 -6.91
N LEU A 232 -5.45 -3.88 -7.02
CA LEU A 232 -5.75 -2.87 -6.01
C LEU A 232 -7.26 -2.71 -5.81
N LYS A 233 -8.03 -2.53 -6.89
CA LYS A 233 -9.50 -2.40 -6.83
C LYS A 233 -10.14 -3.60 -6.13
N TRP A 234 -9.78 -4.80 -6.58
CA TRP A 234 -10.37 -6.03 -6.09
C TRP A 234 -10.07 -6.26 -4.60
N THR A 235 -8.81 -6.14 -4.19
CA THR A 235 -8.43 -6.37 -2.79
C THR A 235 -8.97 -5.28 -1.86
N ARG A 236 -8.98 -4.01 -2.29
CA ARG A 236 -9.59 -2.91 -1.52
C ARG A 236 -11.06 -3.15 -1.24
N ALA A 237 -11.82 -3.61 -2.23
CA ALA A 237 -13.24 -3.95 -2.06
C ALA A 237 -13.44 -5.08 -1.03
N ILE A 238 -12.58 -6.10 -1.03
CA ILE A 238 -12.63 -7.18 -0.04
C ILE A 238 -12.31 -6.66 1.38
N VAL A 239 -11.27 -5.85 1.52
CA VAL A 239 -10.88 -5.25 2.81
C VAL A 239 -12.01 -4.35 3.34
N ALA A 240 -12.62 -3.55 2.48
CA ALA A 240 -13.75 -2.71 2.84
C ALA A 240 -14.95 -3.54 3.33
N LYS A 241 -15.35 -4.56 2.55
CA LYS A 241 -16.43 -5.48 2.90
C LYS A 241 -16.17 -6.19 4.23
N PHE A 242 -14.93 -6.60 4.50
CA PHE A 242 -14.57 -7.20 5.78
C PHE A 242 -14.75 -6.22 6.94
N ILE A 243 -14.19 -5.01 6.84
CA ILE A 243 -14.26 -4.00 7.90
C ILE A 243 -15.71 -3.56 8.14
N GLU A 244 -16.51 -3.39 7.09
CA GLU A 244 -17.93 -3.05 7.17
C GLU A 244 -18.76 -4.16 7.82
N GLY A 245 -18.48 -5.43 7.49
CA GLY A 245 -19.19 -6.58 8.04
C GLY A 245 -18.68 -7.11 9.38
N TYR A 246 -17.62 -6.54 9.96
CA TYR A 246 -17.04 -7.05 11.21
C TYR A 246 -17.88 -6.71 12.47
N PRO A 247 -18.04 -7.62 13.45
CA PRO A 247 -17.56 -9.01 13.47
C PRO A 247 -18.54 -10.02 12.83
N ASP A 248 -19.72 -9.58 12.41
CA ASP A 248 -20.81 -10.45 11.93
C ASP A 248 -20.39 -11.37 10.77
N CYS A 249 -19.46 -10.92 9.92
CA CYS A 249 -18.89 -11.72 8.83
C CYS A 249 -18.15 -12.98 9.32
N LEU A 250 -17.71 -13.02 10.58
CA LEU A 250 -17.11 -14.20 11.20
C LEU A 250 -18.16 -15.27 11.55
N GLU A 251 -19.40 -14.87 11.84
CA GLU A 251 -20.48 -15.77 12.22
C GLU A 251 -21.06 -16.52 11.01
N ILE A 252 -21.12 -15.86 9.85
CA ILE A 252 -21.55 -16.46 8.57
C ILE A 252 -20.64 -17.64 8.18
N ALA A 253 -19.37 -17.60 8.57
CA ALA A 253 -18.42 -18.69 8.34
C ALA A 253 -18.56 -19.86 9.33
N GLY A 254 -19.38 -19.69 10.38
CA GLY A 254 -19.49 -20.59 11.54
C GLY A 254 -20.67 -21.57 11.51
N GLU A 255 -21.53 -21.57 10.49
CA GLU A 255 -22.60 -22.57 10.33
C GLU A 255 -21.99 -23.97 10.07
N GLY A 256 -21.55 -24.61 11.16
CA GLY A 256 -20.84 -25.90 11.19
C GLY A 256 -19.89 -26.14 12.39
N SER A 257 -19.65 -25.19 13.31
CA SER A 257 -18.89 -25.43 14.56
C SER A 257 -19.24 -24.44 15.68
N PRO A 258 -19.23 -24.86 16.96
CA PRO A 258 -19.69 -24.04 18.07
C PRO A 258 -18.75 -22.85 18.31
N ALA A 259 -19.35 -21.68 18.56
CA ALA A 259 -18.69 -20.39 18.68
C ALA A 259 -17.46 -20.40 19.63
N PRO A 260 -16.35 -19.70 19.29
CA PRO A 260 -15.24 -19.51 20.21
C PRO A 260 -15.66 -18.55 21.34
N ARG A 261 -15.38 -18.94 22.58
CA ARG A 261 -15.63 -18.11 23.77
C ARG A 261 -14.78 -16.84 23.70
N ARG A 262 -15.43 -15.68 23.75
CA ARG A 262 -14.78 -14.38 23.98
C ARG A 262 -14.01 -14.44 25.31
N GLY A 263 -12.68 -14.31 25.25
CA GLY A 263 -11.87 -14.03 26.43
C GLY A 263 -12.08 -12.57 26.83
N VAL A 264 -13.02 -12.33 27.74
CA VAL A 264 -13.17 -11.03 28.39
C VAL A 264 -12.12 -10.99 29.51
N HIS A 265 -11.07 -10.19 29.34
CA HIS A 265 -10.32 -9.69 30.48
C HIS A 265 -11.20 -8.66 31.19
N GLU A 266 -12.02 -9.13 32.13
CA GLU A 266 -12.61 -8.28 33.16
C GLU A 266 -11.49 -7.84 34.11
N THR A 267 -11.04 -6.60 33.95
CA THR A 267 -10.35 -5.89 35.03
C THR A 267 -11.41 -5.34 35.97
N GLU A 268 -11.68 -6.05 37.06
CA GLU A 268 -12.43 -5.52 38.20
C GLU A 268 -11.63 -4.36 38.81
N HIS A 269 -12.14 -3.13 38.65
CA HIS A 269 -11.74 -2.00 39.48
C HIS A 269 -12.42 -2.14 40.84
N VAL A 270 -11.67 -2.64 41.83
CA VAL A 270 -12.06 -2.53 43.23
C VAL A 270 -11.85 -1.07 43.67
N ALA A 271 -12.97 -0.36 43.82
CA ALA A 271 -13.02 0.91 44.50
C ALA A 271 -12.78 0.69 46.01
N SER A 272 -11.61 1.12 46.50
CA SER A 272 -11.38 1.32 47.94
C SER A 272 -11.69 2.76 48.28
N SER A 273 -12.77 2.92 49.04
CA SER A 273 -13.16 4.14 49.74
C SER A 273 -12.14 4.47 50.85
N VAL A 274 -11.59 5.68 50.82
CA VAL A 274 -10.95 6.29 51.99
C VAL A 274 -11.76 7.52 52.37
N THR A 275 -12.64 7.34 53.35
CA THR A 275 -13.24 8.42 54.14
C THR A 275 -12.21 8.91 55.16
N GLY A 276 -12.02 10.22 55.22
CA GLY A 276 -10.96 10.85 56.00
C GLY A 276 -11.22 10.97 57.50
N VAL A 277 -10.17 11.39 58.22
CA VAL A 277 -10.27 12.15 59.47
C VAL A 277 -9.17 13.21 59.47
N SER A 278 -9.54 14.38 59.97
CA SER A 278 -8.81 15.64 60.00
C SER A 278 -7.92 15.82 61.25
N ALA A 279 -7.07 16.85 61.15
CA ALA A 279 -6.57 17.76 62.19
C ALA A 279 -5.34 17.36 63.05
N SER A 280 -4.27 18.18 62.94
CA SER A 280 -3.83 19.12 64.00
C SER A 280 -2.29 19.22 64.18
N ARG A 281 -1.78 20.46 64.01
CA ARG A 281 -0.66 21.13 64.71
C ARG A 281 0.71 20.43 64.78
N ARG A 282 1.73 20.99 64.11
CA ARG A 282 2.64 22.07 64.57
C ARG A 282 3.49 22.55 63.41
#